data_AF-A0A7Y5BLD4-F1
#
_entry.id   AF-A0A7Y5BLD4-F1
#
_cell.length_a   1.000
_cell.length_b   1.000
_cell.length_c   1.000
_cell.angle_alpha   90.00
_cell.angle_beta   90.00
_cell.angle_gamma   90.00
#
_symmetry.space_group_name_H-M   'P 1'
#
loop_
_entity.id
_entity.type
_entity.pdbx_description
1 polymer ?
#
loop_
_entity_poly.entity_id
_entity_poly.type
_entity_poly.pdbx_seq_one_letter_code
_entity_poly.pdbx_strand_id
1 'polypeptide(L)'
;MNEVFSNFFSQTAHGAVFIAIGLIVFTLAKIVKDLIEPESIDDHLTSKDNFAVAVSMVGYYFGIIIIFIAIISSPGRGFFTDIWMVVYFSIIGILLLNISHFINDKLIFPKFEMLKEIYDNRNIAAGVAVFGNYIASSLFLAVALTGEPGKENLIGFKSLNLHSDVAIILEGTILSLVFFVIGQIAQVTFVIYYSKIISYNYQLEIRNNKNIAVGISFAGAIIAIGIIVTRTLRQDFVSFAETG
;
A
#
# COMPACT_ATOMS: atom_id res chain seq x y z
N MET A 1 -13.44 -20.90 -35.17
CA MET A 1 -12.43 -21.64 -34.37
C MET A 1 -11.11 -20.86 -34.31
N ASN A 2 -10.55 -20.43 -35.44
CA ASN A 2 -9.27 -19.70 -35.49
C ASN A 2 -9.23 -18.38 -34.68
N GLU A 3 -10.32 -17.60 -34.66
CA GLU A 3 -10.39 -16.32 -33.94
C GLU A 3 -10.43 -16.48 -32.41
N VAL A 4 -11.11 -17.53 -31.92
CA VAL A 4 -11.13 -17.86 -30.48
C VAL A 4 -9.74 -18.28 -30.02
N PHE A 5 -9.05 -19.10 -30.80
CA PHE A 5 -7.67 -19.49 -30.50
C PHE A 5 -6.70 -18.30 -30.57
N SER A 6 -6.80 -17.42 -31.58
CA SER A 6 -5.93 -16.24 -31.67
C SER A 6 -6.15 -15.27 -30.51
N ASN A 7 -7.41 -15.04 -30.10
CA ASN A 7 -7.74 -14.18 -28.96
C ASN A 7 -7.23 -14.79 -27.65
N PHE A 8 -7.36 -16.11 -27.48
CA PHE A 8 -6.80 -16.81 -26.33
C PHE A 8 -5.27 -16.64 -26.25
N PHE A 9 -4.54 -16.88 -27.34
CA PHE A 9 -3.09 -16.70 -27.35
C PHE A 9 -2.67 -15.25 -27.10
N SER A 10 -3.39 -14.27 -27.66
CA SER A 10 -3.13 -12.85 -27.44
C SER A 10 -3.32 -12.44 -25.97
N GLN A 11 -4.44 -12.81 -25.35
CA GLN A 11 -4.68 -12.53 -23.93
C GLN A 11 -3.67 -13.23 -23.02
N THR A 12 -3.33 -14.48 -23.32
CA THR A 12 -2.32 -15.23 -22.57
C THR A 12 -0.94 -14.57 -22.67
N ALA A 13 -0.56 -14.09 -23.86
CA ALA A 13 0.69 -13.37 -24.07
C ALA A 13 0.73 -12.05 -23.29
N HIS A 14 -0.36 -11.28 -23.28
CA HIS A 14 -0.47 -10.06 -22.48
C HIS A 14 -0.31 -10.35 -20.98
N GLY A 15 -0.98 -11.39 -20.49
CA GLY A 15 -0.85 -11.83 -19.09
C GLY A 15 0.59 -12.20 -18.72
N ALA A 16 1.30 -12.92 -19.60
CA ALA A 16 2.70 -13.27 -19.38
C ALA A 16 3.62 -12.04 -19.27
N VAL A 17 3.36 -10.98 -20.05
CA VAL A 17 4.09 -9.72 -19.95
C VAL A 17 3.87 -9.04 -18.60
N PHE A 18 2.62 -8.95 -18.12
CA PHE A 18 2.36 -8.36 -16.80
C PHE A 18 2.90 -9.21 -15.64
N ILE A 19 2.97 -10.54 -15.78
CA ILE A 19 3.67 -11.40 -14.82
C ILE A 19 5.17 -11.04 -14.78
N ALA A 20 5.83 -10.92 -15.94
CA ALA A 20 7.23 -10.54 -16.01
C ALA A 20 7.48 -9.15 -15.40
N ILE A 21 6.61 -8.17 -15.69
CA ILE A 21 6.65 -6.84 -15.06
C ILE A 21 6.46 -6.95 -13.55
N GLY A 22 5.52 -7.78 -13.07
CA GLY A 22 5.28 -8.00 -11.65
C GLY A 22 6.51 -8.55 -10.93
N LEU A 23 7.25 -9.49 -11.54
CA LEU A 23 8.52 -10.00 -11.00
C LEU A 23 9.60 -8.92 -10.93
N ILE A 24 9.69 -8.06 -11.95
CA ILE A 24 10.61 -6.91 -11.96
C ILE A 24 10.24 -5.92 -10.86
N VAL A 25 8.96 -5.56 -10.73
CA VAL A 25 8.44 -4.66 -9.70
C VAL A 25 8.70 -5.23 -8.30
N PHE A 26 8.46 -6.53 -8.10
CA PHE A 26 8.73 -7.21 -6.83
C PHE A 26 10.22 -7.17 -6.46
N THR A 27 11.10 -7.45 -7.43
CA THR A 27 12.56 -7.38 -7.25
C THR A 27 13.00 -5.95 -6.92
N LEU A 28 12.46 -4.96 -7.66
CA LEU A 28 12.73 -3.55 -7.40
C LEU A 28 12.27 -3.12 -6.01
N ALA A 29 11.09 -3.58 -5.56
CA ALA A 29 10.61 -3.31 -4.22
C ALA A 29 11.56 -3.86 -3.15
N LYS A 30 12.07 -5.09 -3.32
CA LYS A 30 13.08 -5.66 -2.43
C LYS A 30 14.36 -4.82 -2.40
N ILE A 31 14.86 -4.41 -3.56
CA ILE A 31 16.06 -3.55 -3.65
C ILE A 31 15.84 -2.21 -2.95
N VAL A 32 14.72 -1.53 -3.22
CA VAL A 32 14.39 -0.26 -2.57
C VAL A 32 14.27 -0.44 -1.06
N LYS A 33 13.69 -1.55 -0.60
CA LYS A 33 13.57 -1.87 0.82
C LYS A 33 14.93 -2.08 1.47
N ASP A 34 15.83 -2.87 0.86
CA ASP A 34 17.21 -3.06 1.36
C ASP A 34 17.99 -1.74 1.44
N LEU A 35 17.75 -0.79 0.53
CA LEU A 35 18.44 0.50 0.51
C LEU A 35 17.96 1.46 1.61
N ILE A 36 16.72 1.31 2.08
CA ILE A 36 16.11 2.20 3.07
C ILE A 36 16.25 1.63 4.49
N GLU A 37 16.31 0.31 4.62
CA GLU A 37 16.44 -0.37 5.91
C GLU A 37 17.82 -0.15 6.55
N PRO A 38 17.90 -0.06 7.88
CA PRO A 38 19.15 0.26 8.58
C PRO A 38 20.16 -0.90 8.58
N GLU A 39 19.69 -2.13 8.40
CA GLU A 39 20.51 -3.34 8.38
C GLU A 39 20.12 -4.25 7.21
N SER A 40 21.01 -5.18 6.86
CA SER A 40 20.78 -6.16 5.81
C SER A 40 19.60 -7.08 6.15
N ILE A 41 18.52 -6.99 5.38
CA ILE A 41 17.35 -7.87 5.53
C ILE A 41 17.76 -9.32 5.30
N ASP A 42 18.59 -9.60 4.29
CA ASP A 42 19.01 -10.96 3.96
C ASP A 42 19.82 -11.60 5.10
N ASP A 43 20.69 -10.85 5.77
CA ASP A 43 21.43 -11.35 6.95
C ASP A 43 20.49 -11.60 8.13
N HIS A 44 19.47 -10.74 8.30
CA HIS A 44 18.44 -10.92 9.31
C HIS A 44 17.56 -12.15 9.05
N LEU A 45 17.24 -12.45 7.79
CA LEU A 45 16.43 -13.61 7.41
C LEU A 45 17.21 -14.92 7.39
N THR A 46 18.53 -14.88 7.22
CA THR A 46 19.37 -16.07 7.08
C THR A 46 20.23 -16.32 8.32
N SER A 47 21.32 -15.58 8.50
CA SER A 47 22.30 -15.81 9.57
C SER A 47 21.73 -15.54 10.96
N LYS A 48 20.96 -14.45 11.13
CA LYS A 48 20.45 -14.02 12.44
C LYS A 48 19.12 -14.69 12.80
N ASP A 49 18.43 -15.31 11.85
CA ASP A 49 17.12 -15.96 12.00
C ASP A 49 16.09 -15.07 12.76
N ASN A 50 15.96 -13.82 12.31
CA ASN A 50 15.10 -12.83 12.93
C ASN A 50 13.66 -12.95 12.41
N PHE A 51 12.84 -13.69 13.15
CA PHE A 51 11.42 -13.88 12.83
C PHE A 51 10.62 -12.58 12.77
N ALA A 52 10.99 -11.54 13.53
CA ALA A 52 10.30 -10.26 13.48
C ALA A 52 10.48 -9.55 12.13
N VAL A 53 11.69 -9.65 11.54
CA VAL A 53 11.98 -9.17 10.19
C VAL A 53 11.22 -9.99 9.15
N ALA A 54 11.17 -11.32 9.31
CA ALA A 54 10.41 -12.18 8.40
C ALA A 54 8.92 -11.77 8.35
N VAL A 55 8.28 -11.60 9.50
CA VAL A 55 6.86 -11.21 9.57
C VAL A 55 6.62 -9.82 8.99
N SER A 56 7.48 -8.83 9.27
CA SER A 56 7.31 -7.49 8.71
C SER A 56 7.45 -7.49 7.18
N MET A 57 8.40 -8.27 6.65
CA MET A 57 8.63 -8.42 5.21
C MET A 57 7.48 -9.13 4.49
N VAL A 58 6.82 -10.10 5.12
CA VAL A 58 5.58 -10.69 4.58
C VAL A 58 4.56 -9.58 4.31
N GLY A 59 4.36 -8.65 5.25
CA GLY A 59 3.41 -7.56 5.10
C GLY A 59 3.80 -6.60 3.98
N TYR A 60 5.10 -6.28 3.90
CA TYR A 60 5.63 -5.46 2.80
C TYR A 60 5.35 -6.09 1.43
N TYR A 61 5.69 -7.36 1.25
CA TYR A 61 5.47 -8.06 -0.03
C TYR A 61 4.01 -8.18 -0.40
N PHE A 62 3.12 -8.50 0.55
CA PHE A 62 1.69 -8.47 0.29
C PHE A 62 1.22 -7.06 -0.09
N GLY A 63 1.74 -6.03 0.56
CA GLY A 63 1.40 -4.65 0.23
C GLY A 63 1.79 -4.26 -1.20
N ILE A 64 2.98 -4.66 -1.65
CA ILE A 64 3.42 -4.47 -3.04
C ILE A 64 2.50 -5.18 -4.02
N ILE A 65 2.12 -6.42 -3.74
CA ILE A 65 1.23 -7.20 -4.61
C ILE A 65 -0.19 -6.62 -4.64
N ILE A 66 -0.73 -6.14 -3.51
CA ILE A 66 -2.04 -5.48 -3.45
C ILE A 66 -2.06 -4.24 -4.35
N ILE A 67 -1.02 -3.40 -4.24
CA ILE A 67 -0.88 -2.20 -5.08
C ILE A 67 -0.76 -2.60 -6.56
N PHE A 68 0.11 -3.56 -6.87
CA PHE A 68 0.34 -4.01 -8.25
C PHE A 68 -0.94 -4.56 -8.88
N ILE A 69 -1.68 -5.43 -8.18
CA ILE A 69 -2.95 -5.99 -8.64
C ILE A 69 -3.95 -4.88 -8.96
N ALA A 70 -4.03 -3.84 -8.13
CA ALA A 70 -4.93 -2.72 -8.38
C ALA A 70 -4.56 -1.97 -9.65
N ILE A 71 -3.27 -1.68 -9.85
CA ILE A 71 -2.78 -0.95 -11.03
C ILE A 71 -3.04 -1.73 -12.31
N ILE A 72 -2.74 -3.04 -12.37
CA ILE A 72 -3.00 -3.86 -13.57
C ILE A 72 -4.48 -4.08 -13.84
N SER A 73 -5.34 -3.92 -12.82
CA SER A 73 -6.80 -4.05 -12.95
C SER A 73 -7.47 -2.75 -13.40
N SER A 74 -6.71 -1.66 -13.56
CA SER A 74 -7.22 -0.38 -14.03
C SER A 74 -7.58 -0.44 -15.52
N PRO A 75 -8.64 0.26 -16.00
CA PRO A 75 -9.04 0.24 -17.39
C PRO A 75 -7.89 0.61 -18.35
N GLY A 76 -7.68 -0.25 -19.35
CA GLY A 76 -6.58 -0.08 -20.30
C GLY A 76 -6.85 1.02 -21.34
N ARG A 77 -5.77 1.70 -21.76
CA ARG A 77 -5.76 2.70 -22.84
C ARG A 77 -5.00 2.22 -24.07
N GLY A 78 -4.58 0.96 -24.06
CA GLY A 78 -3.80 0.31 -25.11
C GLY A 78 -2.57 -0.36 -24.51
N PHE A 79 -2.20 -1.52 -25.06
CA PHE A 79 -1.22 -2.41 -24.43
C PHE A 79 0.11 -1.75 -24.06
N PHE A 80 0.70 -0.96 -24.96
CA PHE A 80 1.96 -0.26 -24.68
C PHE A 80 1.82 0.84 -23.63
N THR A 81 0.71 1.58 -23.66
CA THR A 81 0.40 2.60 -22.67
C THR A 81 0.20 1.98 -21.29
N ASP A 82 -0.48 0.83 -21.24
CA ASP A 82 -0.74 0.11 -20.01
C ASP A 82 0.56 -0.41 -19.38
N ILE A 83 1.51 -0.92 -20.18
CA ILE A 83 2.84 -1.31 -19.69
C ILE A 83 3.54 -0.12 -19.02
N TRP A 84 3.60 1.04 -19.70
CA TRP A 84 4.25 2.22 -19.15
C TRP A 84 3.57 2.74 -17.89
N MET A 85 2.24 2.77 -17.85
CA MET A 85 1.47 3.18 -16.66
C MET A 85 1.70 2.22 -15.50
N VAL A 86 1.66 0.91 -15.74
CA VAL A 86 1.89 -0.11 -14.72
C VAL A 86 3.28 0.05 -14.11
N VAL A 87 4.32 0.19 -14.93
CA VAL A 87 5.69 0.40 -14.44
C VAL A 87 5.80 1.69 -13.63
N TYR A 88 5.30 2.81 -14.17
CA TYR A 88 5.38 4.11 -13.51
C TYR A 88 4.66 4.14 -12.15
N PHE A 89 3.38 3.76 -12.12
CA PHE A 89 2.60 3.79 -10.88
C PHE A 89 3.04 2.73 -9.88
N SER A 90 3.63 1.61 -10.32
CA SER A 90 4.22 0.63 -9.40
C SER A 90 5.43 1.22 -8.66
N ILE A 91 6.28 1.99 -9.36
CA ILE A 91 7.42 2.68 -8.75
C ILE A 91 6.91 3.71 -7.73
N ILE A 92 5.92 4.54 -8.11
CA ILE A 92 5.30 5.49 -7.19
C ILE A 92 4.70 4.77 -5.98
N GLY A 93 4.02 3.64 -6.19
CA GLY A 93 3.44 2.82 -5.12
C GLY A 93 4.47 2.26 -4.15
N ILE A 94 5.60 1.76 -4.64
CA ILE A 94 6.73 1.31 -3.80
C ILE A 94 7.23 2.46 -2.93
N LEU A 95 7.42 3.65 -3.51
CA LEU A 95 7.91 4.83 -2.79
C LEU A 95 6.91 5.27 -1.73
N LEU A 96 5.63 5.41 -2.09
CA LEU A 96 4.59 5.84 -1.17
C LEU A 96 4.32 4.83 -0.05
N LEU A 97 4.45 3.52 -0.30
CA LEU A 97 4.32 2.50 0.74
C LEU A 97 5.44 2.62 1.79
N ASN A 98 6.68 2.88 1.36
CA ASN A 98 7.79 3.11 2.28
C ASN A 98 7.67 4.46 3.02
N ILE A 99 7.20 5.51 2.34
CA ILE A 99 6.88 6.80 2.99
C ILE A 99 5.78 6.60 4.03
N SER A 100 4.73 5.83 3.73
CA SER A 100 3.68 5.50 4.69
C SER A 100 4.25 4.79 5.91
N HIS A 101 5.13 3.80 5.72
CA HIS A 101 5.79 3.12 6.83
C HIS A 101 6.54 4.10 7.75
N PHE A 102 7.32 5.02 7.19
CA PHE A 102 8.02 6.05 7.95
C PHE A 102 7.06 7.00 8.70
N ILE A 103 5.97 7.41 8.05
CA ILE A 103 4.93 8.24 8.69
C ILE A 103 4.28 7.48 9.85
N ASN A 104 3.96 6.19 9.64
CA ASN A 104 3.32 5.34 10.62
C ASN A 104 4.22 5.12 11.84
N ASP A 105 5.51 4.90 11.64
CA ASP A 105 6.48 4.80 12.75
C ASP A 105 6.43 6.04 13.65
N LYS A 106 6.43 7.25 13.05
CA LYS A 106 6.43 8.51 13.80
C LYS A 106 5.08 8.89 14.40
N LEU A 107 3.98 8.71 13.67
CA LEU A 107 2.66 9.22 14.06
C LEU A 107 1.82 8.18 14.80
N ILE A 108 1.95 6.90 14.45
CA ILE A 108 1.21 5.81 15.10
C ILE A 108 1.98 5.28 16.32
N PHE A 109 3.32 5.21 16.26
CA PHE A 109 4.16 4.71 17.35
C PHE A 109 5.14 5.77 17.91
N PRO A 110 4.68 6.97 18.32
CA PRO A 110 5.59 8.07 18.71
C PRO A 110 6.47 7.80 19.94
N LYS A 111 6.23 6.71 20.70
CA LYS A 111 6.96 6.38 21.93
C LYS A 111 8.25 5.59 21.69
N PHE A 112 8.42 4.96 20.53
CA PHE A 112 9.57 4.12 20.21
C PHE A 112 9.69 3.89 18.71
N GLU A 113 10.89 3.51 18.25
CA GLU A 113 11.14 3.22 16.84
C GLU A 113 10.85 1.73 16.56
N MET A 114 9.91 1.44 15.67
CA MET A 114 9.51 0.06 15.33
C MET A 114 10.66 -0.72 14.72
N LEU A 115 11.52 -0.08 13.92
CA LEU A 115 12.68 -0.73 13.32
C LEU A 115 13.68 -1.20 14.38
N LYS A 116 13.98 -0.39 15.40
CA LYS A 116 14.84 -0.84 16.51
C LYS A 116 14.22 -2.03 17.25
N GLU A 117 12.91 -2.02 17.47
CA GLU A 117 12.23 -3.16 18.09
C GLU A 117 12.34 -4.44 17.24
N ILE A 118 12.24 -4.32 15.92
CA ILE A 118 12.32 -5.45 14.99
C ILE A 118 13.74 -5.98 14.84
N TYR A 119 14.71 -5.11 14.58
CA TYR A 119 16.10 -5.49 14.26
C TYR A 119 16.91 -5.81 15.51
N ASP A 120 16.95 -4.89 16.47
CA ASP A 120 17.76 -5.03 17.69
C ASP A 120 17.10 -5.97 18.70
N ASN A 121 15.81 -5.73 18.99
CA ASN A 121 15.10 -6.45 20.04
C ASN A 121 14.40 -7.73 19.57
N ARG A 122 14.44 -8.03 18.26
CA ARG A 122 13.79 -9.19 17.62
C ARG A 122 12.32 -9.33 18.03
N ASN A 123 11.62 -8.20 18.14
CA ASN A 123 10.29 -8.11 18.71
C ASN A 123 9.23 -8.52 17.67
N ILE A 124 8.73 -9.76 17.80
CA ILE A 124 7.73 -10.33 16.89
C ILE A 124 6.43 -9.52 16.94
N ALA A 125 6.02 -8.99 18.10
CA ALA A 125 4.83 -8.16 18.21
C ALA A 125 4.95 -6.87 17.38
N ALA A 126 6.15 -6.27 17.35
CA ALA A 126 6.44 -5.14 16.49
C ALA A 126 6.42 -5.54 15.01
N GLY A 127 7.01 -6.68 14.65
CA GLY A 127 6.96 -7.23 13.29
C GLY A 127 5.53 -7.44 12.78
N VAL A 128 4.65 -8.02 13.62
CA VAL A 128 3.22 -8.21 13.30
C VAL A 128 2.49 -6.87 13.15
N ALA A 129 2.78 -5.89 14.01
CA ALA A 129 2.16 -4.56 13.90
C ALA A 129 2.62 -3.83 12.62
N VAL A 130 3.89 -3.95 12.23
CA VAL A 130 4.39 -3.44 10.94
C VAL A 130 3.76 -4.18 9.77
N PHE A 131 3.60 -5.50 9.85
CA PHE A 131 2.85 -6.28 8.87
C PHE A 131 1.46 -5.69 8.63
N GLY A 132 0.70 -5.47 9.71
CA GLY A 132 -0.66 -4.91 9.61
C GLY A 132 -0.69 -3.52 8.99
N ASN A 133 0.27 -2.66 9.34
CA ASN A 133 0.42 -1.33 8.74
C ASN A 133 0.66 -1.41 7.22
N TYR A 134 1.55 -2.29 6.77
CA TYR A 134 1.81 -2.43 5.34
C TYR A 134 0.57 -2.84 4.55
N ILE A 135 -0.17 -3.83 5.06
CA ILE A 135 -1.44 -4.24 4.44
C ILE A 135 -2.42 -3.06 4.42
N ALA A 136 -2.67 -2.42 5.57
CA ALA A 136 -3.62 -1.31 5.66
C ALA A 136 -3.28 -0.16 4.70
N SER A 137 -2.00 0.23 4.65
CA SER A 137 -1.55 1.33 3.80
C SER A 137 -1.59 0.97 2.32
N SER A 138 -1.27 -0.27 1.96
CA SER A 138 -1.37 -0.74 0.58
C SER A 138 -2.80 -0.74 0.03
N LEU A 139 -3.80 -1.00 0.89
CA LEU A 139 -5.20 -1.05 0.47
C LEU A 139 -5.70 0.32 -0.01
N PHE A 140 -5.46 1.40 0.74
CA PHE A 140 -5.91 2.71 0.28
C PHE A 140 -4.98 3.27 -0.82
N LEU A 141 -3.68 2.90 -0.82
CA LEU A 141 -2.76 3.24 -1.90
C LEU A 141 -3.18 2.63 -3.24
N ALA A 142 -3.70 1.39 -3.22
CA ALA A 142 -4.27 0.75 -4.39
C ALA A 142 -5.39 1.59 -5.03
N VAL A 143 -6.25 2.23 -4.24
CA VAL A 143 -7.26 3.18 -4.76
C VAL A 143 -6.62 4.49 -5.21
N ALA A 144 -5.70 5.05 -4.42
CA ALA A 144 -5.02 6.30 -4.76
C ALA A 144 -4.29 6.22 -6.11
N LEU A 145 -3.67 5.09 -6.43
CA LEU A 145 -2.86 4.88 -7.64
C LEU A 145 -3.67 4.47 -8.87
N THR A 146 -4.98 4.22 -8.72
CA THR A 146 -5.87 3.81 -9.82
C THR A 146 -6.94 4.83 -10.17
N GLY A 147 -7.02 5.96 -9.43
CA GLY A 147 -8.00 7.00 -9.68
C GLY A 147 -7.95 7.56 -11.11
N GLU A 148 -9.10 7.61 -11.78
CA GLU A 148 -9.21 8.13 -13.15
C GLU A 148 -9.07 9.67 -13.16
N PRO A 149 -8.07 10.23 -13.87
CA PRO A 149 -8.04 11.67 -14.13
C PRO A 149 -9.23 12.06 -15.03
N GLY A 150 -10.00 13.08 -14.64
CA GLY A 150 -11.01 13.66 -15.52
C GLY A 150 -12.48 13.28 -15.26
N LYS A 151 -12.80 12.46 -14.25
CA LYS A 151 -14.18 12.44 -13.72
C LYS A 151 -14.40 13.66 -12.83
N GLU A 152 -15.33 14.51 -13.24
CA GLU A 152 -15.57 15.82 -12.64
C GLU A 152 -15.95 15.72 -11.15
N ASN A 153 -15.39 16.63 -10.36
CA ASN A 153 -15.78 16.99 -8.99
C ASN A 153 -15.37 16.06 -7.85
N LEU A 154 -14.08 15.77 -7.72
CA LEU A 154 -13.53 15.52 -6.40
C LEU A 154 -12.81 16.78 -5.88
N ILE A 155 -13.33 17.34 -4.77
CA ILE A 155 -12.74 18.44 -3.97
C ILE A 155 -12.26 19.66 -4.77
N GLY A 156 -13.03 20.07 -5.78
CA GLY A 156 -12.73 21.30 -6.53
C GLY A 156 -11.42 21.26 -7.33
N PHE A 157 -10.80 20.07 -7.47
CA PHE A 157 -9.69 19.89 -8.39
C PHE A 157 -10.24 19.83 -9.81
N LYS A 158 -10.16 20.96 -10.51
CA LYS A 158 -10.52 21.03 -11.93
C LYS A 158 -9.50 20.19 -12.71
N SER A 159 -9.96 19.17 -13.43
CA SER A 159 -9.12 18.46 -14.40
C SER A 159 -8.48 19.50 -15.31
N LEU A 160 -7.18 19.37 -15.57
CA LEU A 160 -6.42 20.40 -16.27
C LEU A 160 -6.75 20.44 -17.79
N ASN A 161 -7.73 19.66 -18.27
CA ASN A 161 -8.11 19.57 -19.70
C ASN A 161 -6.89 19.40 -20.61
N LEU A 162 -5.91 18.62 -20.16
CA LEU A 162 -4.70 18.36 -20.92
C LEU A 162 -4.90 17.13 -21.81
N HIS A 163 -4.60 17.27 -23.10
CA HIS A 163 -4.91 16.27 -24.13
C HIS A 163 -3.70 15.41 -24.53
N SER A 164 -2.69 15.26 -23.65
CA SER A 164 -1.48 14.47 -23.92
C SER A 164 -1.25 13.38 -22.86
N ASP A 165 -0.63 12.26 -23.25
CA ASP A 165 -0.31 11.14 -22.35
C ASP A 165 0.49 11.57 -21.12
N VAL A 166 1.42 12.52 -21.31
CA VAL A 166 2.24 13.10 -20.24
C VAL A 166 1.36 13.77 -19.18
N ALA A 167 0.34 14.48 -19.62
CA ALA A 167 -0.52 15.20 -18.71
C ALA A 167 -1.47 14.30 -17.92
N ILE A 168 -1.97 13.23 -18.54
CA ILE A 168 -2.72 12.18 -17.86
C ILE A 168 -1.91 11.60 -16.69
N ILE A 169 -0.62 11.34 -16.91
CA ILE A 169 0.28 10.84 -15.88
C ILE A 169 0.46 11.88 -14.77
N LEU A 170 0.68 13.15 -15.11
CA LEU A 170 0.83 14.23 -14.12
C LEU A 170 -0.43 14.41 -13.27
N GLU A 171 -1.61 14.45 -13.89
CA GLU A 171 -2.89 14.53 -13.18
C GLU A 171 -3.10 13.32 -12.27
N GLY A 172 -2.84 12.11 -12.79
CA GLY A 172 -2.91 10.87 -12.02
C GLY A 172 -1.99 10.89 -10.80
N THR A 173 -0.72 11.29 -10.97
CA THR A 173 0.25 11.39 -9.86
C THR A 173 -0.20 12.39 -8.80
N ILE A 174 -0.68 13.58 -9.21
CA ILE A 174 -1.18 14.58 -8.25
C ILE A 174 -2.36 14.00 -7.47
N LEU A 175 -3.31 13.37 -8.15
CA LEU A 175 -4.47 12.75 -7.53
C LEU A 175 -4.07 11.63 -6.56
N SER A 176 -3.11 10.77 -6.95
CA SER A 176 -2.56 9.74 -6.08
C SER A 176 -1.92 10.32 -4.82
N LEU A 177 -1.19 11.42 -4.92
CA LEU A 177 -0.59 12.09 -3.76
C LEU A 177 -1.65 12.68 -2.83
N VAL A 178 -2.69 13.30 -3.38
CA VAL A 178 -3.81 13.84 -2.59
C VAL A 178 -4.52 12.71 -1.84
N PHE A 179 -4.89 11.64 -2.52
CA PHE A 179 -5.55 10.48 -1.89
C PHE A 179 -4.65 9.76 -0.91
N PHE A 180 -3.35 9.67 -1.18
CA PHE A 180 -2.38 9.14 -0.24
C PHE A 180 -2.37 9.93 1.07
N VAL A 181 -2.35 11.27 0.99
CA VAL A 181 -2.40 12.14 2.18
C VAL A 181 -3.71 11.95 2.93
N ILE A 182 -4.86 11.91 2.25
CA ILE A 182 -6.16 11.66 2.87
C ILE A 182 -6.17 10.29 3.57
N GLY A 183 -5.70 9.24 2.88
CA GLY A 183 -5.61 7.88 3.41
C GLY A 183 -4.72 7.81 4.65
N GLN A 184 -3.56 8.48 4.65
CA GLN A 184 -2.69 8.55 5.81
C GLN A 184 -3.33 9.29 6.99
N ILE A 185 -3.97 10.43 6.74
CA ILE A 185 -4.68 11.18 7.79
C ILE A 185 -5.78 10.30 8.40
N ALA A 186 -6.54 9.60 7.55
CA ALA A 186 -7.58 8.70 8.01
C ALA A 186 -6.99 7.54 8.85
N GLN A 187 -5.97 6.84 8.36
CA GLN A 187 -5.31 5.75 9.07
C GLN A 187 -4.81 6.20 10.46
N VAL A 188 -4.09 7.32 10.53
CA VAL A 188 -3.59 7.86 11.81
C VAL A 188 -4.75 8.23 12.74
N THR A 189 -5.77 8.92 12.24
CA THR A 189 -6.94 9.33 13.04
C THR A 189 -7.69 8.13 13.60
N PHE A 190 -7.86 7.08 12.80
CA PHE A 190 -8.53 5.87 13.24
C PHE A 190 -7.70 5.10 14.27
N VAL A 191 -6.37 5.09 14.18
CA VAL A 191 -5.55 4.48 15.23
C VAL A 191 -5.61 5.27 16.53
N ILE A 192 -5.67 6.60 16.47
CA ILE A 192 -5.93 7.44 17.66
C ILE A 192 -7.30 7.09 18.25
N TYR A 193 -8.33 6.91 17.41
CA TYR A 193 -9.65 6.48 17.86
C TYR A 193 -9.63 5.08 18.49
N TYR A 194 -8.99 4.10 17.86
CA TYR A 194 -8.79 2.75 18.39
C TYR A 194 -8.10 2.79 19.77
N SER A 195 -7.08 3.62 19.93
CA SER A 195 -6.35 3.78 21.19
C SER A 195 -7.20 4.30 22.35
N LYS A 196 -8.31 5.00 22.05
CA LYS A 196 -9.27 5.49 23.04
C LYS A 196 -10.32 4.44 23.43
N ILE A 197 -10.57 3.46 22.56
CA ILE A 197 -11.55 2.39 22.81
C ILE A 197 -10.96 1.32 23.72
N ILE A 198 -9.72 0.90 23.46
CA ILE A 198 -9.09 -0.16 24.23
C ILE A 198 -8.67 0.35 25.62
N SER A 199 -8.76 -0.51 26.63
CA SER A 199 -8.47 -0.18 28.03
C SER A 199 -6.97 -0.21 28.39
N TYR A 200 -6.12 -0.70 27.48
CA TYR A 200 -4.69 -0.88 27.70
C TYR A 200 -3.88 -0.08 26.67
N ASN A 201 -2.61 0.19 27.00
CA ASN A 201 -1.72 0.91 26.10
C ASN A 201 -1.02 -0.06 25.13
N TYR A 202 -1.57 -0.23 23.92
CA TYR A 202 -1.02 -1.16 22.93
C TYR A 202 0.46 -0.92 22.62
N GLN A 203 0.93 0.34 22.61
CA GLN A 203 2.32 0.68 22.35
C GLN A 203 3.26 0.14 23.44
N LEU A 204 2.88 0.29 24.72
CA LEU A 204 3.66 -0.26 25.83
C LEU A 204 3.64 -1.78 25.85
N GLU A 205 2.50 -2.40 25.55
CA GLU A 205 2.38 -3.86 25.46
C GLU A 205 3.25 -4.45 24.35
N ILE A 206 3.28 -3.80 23.17
CA ILE A 206 4.14 -4.21 22.06
C ILE A 206 5.61 -4.02 22.43
N ARG A 207 5.99 -2.86 22.97
CA ARG A 207 7.40 -2.54 23.26
C ARG A 207 7.95 -3.32 24.45
N ASN A 208 7.34 -3.15 25.62
CA ASN A 208 7.91 -3.60 26.89
C ASN A 208 7.64 -5.09 27.12
N ASN A 209 6.42 -5.54 26.83
CA ASN A 209 6.00 -6.92 27.10
C ASN A 209 6.19 -7.84 25.89
N LYS A 210 6.58 -7.28 24.71
CA LYS A 210 6.68 -8.00 23.43
C LYS A 210 5.42 -8.84 23.15
N ASN A 211 4.27 -8.29 23.50
CA ASN A 211 3.01 -9.02 23.54
C ASN A 211 2.46 -9.27 22.13
N ILE A 212 2.71 -10.48 21.60
CA ILE A 212 2.31 -10.87 20.25
C ILE A 212 0.79 -10.81 20.07
N ALA A 213 0.00 -11.15 21.10
CA ALA A 213 -1.46 -11.09 21.02
C ALA A 213 -1.95 -9.66 20.79
N VAL A 214 -1.34 -8.67 21.45
CA VAL A 214 -1.61 -7.25 21.20
C VAL A 214 -1.16 -6.84 19.80
N GLY A 215 0.00 -7.29 19.35
CA GLY A 215 0.48 -7.06 17.98
C GLY A 215 -0.51 -7.56 16.92
N ILE A 216 -1.02 -8.80 17.08
CA ILE A 216 -2.02 -9.41 16.19
C ILE A 216 -3.34 -8.63 16.24
N SER A 217 -3.83 -8.30 17.44
CA SER A 217 -5.08 -7.53 17.61
C SER A 217 -4.98 -6.16 16.93
N PHE A 218 -3.85 -5.47 17.11
CA PHE A 218 -3.58 -4.19 16.46
C PHE A 218 -3.52 -4.34 14.94
N ALA A 219 -2.82 -5.36 14.42
CA ALA A 219 -2.73 -5.63 13.00
C ALA A 219 -4.11 -5.89 12.37
N GLY A 220 -4.97 -6.67 13.04
CA GLY A 220 -6.35 -6.89 12.60
C GLY A 220 -7.17 -5.58 12.57
N ALA A 221 -7.06 -4.77 13.62
CA ALA A 221 -7.77 -3.50 13.72
C ALA A 221 -7.35 -2.52 12.60
N ILE A 222 -6.05 -2.37 12.36
CA ILE A 222 -5.55 -1.43 11.35
C ILE A 222 -5.84 -1.90 9.92
N ILE A 223 -5.83 -3.21 9.66
CA ILE A 223 -6.27 -3.77 8.37
C ILE A 223 -7.75 -3.46 8.14
N ALA A 224 -8.60 -3.66 9.15
CA ALA A 224 -10.03 -3.33 9.05
C ALA A 224 -10.25 -1.83 8.75
N ILE A 225 -9.48 -0.96 9.40
CA ILE A 225 -9.45 0.48 9.10
C ILE A 225 -9.03 0.73 7.64
N GLY A 226 -7.96 0.09 7.18
CA GLY A 226 -7.48 0.20 5.80
C GLY A 226 -8.58 -0.17 4.79
N ILE A 227 -9.34 -1.25 5.05
CA ILE A 227 -10.48 -1.66 4.23
C ILE A 227 -11.58 -0.58 4.21
N ILE A 228 -11.93 -0.02 5.37
CA ILE A 228 -12.94 1.05 5.48
C ILE A 228 -12.51 2.28 4.68
N VAL A 229 -11.28 2.77 4.90
CA VAL A 229 -10.73 3.94 4.20
C VAL A 229 -10.74 3.71 2.69
N THR A 230 -10.27 2.54 2.25
CA THR A 230 -10.26 2.12 0.84
C THR A 230 -11.66 2.16 0.24
N ARG A 231 -12.67 1.65 0.96
CA ARG A 231 -14.05 1.64 0.49
C ARG A 231 -14.61 3.07 0.36
N THR A 232 -14.29 3.94 1.30
CA THR A 232 -14.71 5.35 1.29
C THR A 232 -14.07 6.12 0.13
N LEU A 233 -12.77 5.91 -0.11
CA LEU A 233 -12.06 6.60 -1.20
C LEU A 233 -12.53 6.16 -2.59
N ARG A 234 -13.16 4.99 -2.71
CA ARG A 234 -13.65 4.44 -3.99
C ARG A 234 -15.07 4.90 -4.35
N GLN A 235 -15.81 5.55 -3.45
CA GLN A 235 -17.20 5.93 -3.73
C GLN A 235 -17.31 7.25 -4.49
N ASP A 236 -18.03 7.21 -5.61
CA ASP A 236 -18.70 8.38 -6.19
C ASP A 236 -19.88 8.73 -5.26
N PHE A 237 -19.68 9.59 -4.25
CA PHE A 237 -20.79 10.05 -3.42
C PHE A 237 -21.63 11.05 -4.21
N VAL A 238 -22.76 10.59 -4.77
CA VAL A 238 -23.59 11.42 -5.67
C VAL A 238 -24.54 12.34 -4.87
N SER A 239 -25.20 11.87 -3.81
CA SER A 239 -25.98 12.65 -2.82
C SER A 239 -26.92 11.72 -2.05
N PHE A 240 -27.32 12.07 -0.81
CA PHE A 240 -28.42 11.37 -0.11
C PHE A 240 -29.80 11.59 -0.76
N ALA A 241 -29.96 12.63 -1.57
CA ALA A 241 -31.23 12.99 -2.21
C ALA A 241 -31.58 12.11 -3.43
N GLU A 242 -30.63 11.34 -3.97
CA GLU A 242 -30.86 10.49 -5.15
C GLU A 242 -30.99 9.00 -4.82
N THR A 243 -30.86 8.62 -3.54
CA THR A 243 -30.96 7.22 -3.07
C THR A 243 -32.19 6.94 -2.19
N GLY A 244 -33.21 7.80 -2.26
CA GLY A 244 -34.49 7.61 -1.56
C GLY A 244 -35.63 7.29 -2.51
#